data_AF-A0A5F2GJS4-F1
#
_entry.id   AF-A0A5F2GJS4-F1
#
_cell.length_a   1.000
_cell.length_b   1.000
_cell.length_c   1.000
_cell.angle_alpha   90.00
_cell.angle_beta   90.00
_cell.angle_gamma   90.00
#
_symmetry.space_group_name_H-M   'P 1'
#
loop_
_entity.id
_entity.type
_entity.pdbx_description
1 polymer ?
#
loop_
_entity_poly.entity_id
_entity_poly.type
_entity_poly.pdbx_seq_one_letter_code
_entity_poly.pdbx_strand_id
1 'polypeptide(L)'
;MKRGLLFSGVVAAAIGLAMGGGAARAGDASDYYPKRVWGSFENGQMNTSLLVFRDLNRNGVYDMGDRPMSRAAVELDKPNGSTVMRLTNAGGFANFRMSVSQRDFEVVDPGHYAFRVVPPPGYSVTTGNAWQESDYVVSPGSPGDMIATRTTHPVGLAADLTISGAAAGSRVSLTGPDGVASAAKVGPDGRFSTPVTPGEWLVDFSAGGATGRRHVVVGAAPVVLSAFSGKPAEAPLPVAHVVGFDDLMTSPGVFEVPSGYGGLNWYNLVAMHQRFTDGPGYVNTTMSGEFIAYNSSGHPAQVFSDKPFDFTGAYFGAGWDDAEGETLILKAWRGDEPAYEDHLTLSANGLVYFAADYRRITRLEIRTQHYWQAAIDDFAYRTGP
;
A
#
# COMPACT_ATOMS: atom_id res chain seq x y z
N MET A 1 -36.42 61.77 38.00
CA MET A 1 -37.86 62.08 38.19
C MET A 1 -38.69 61.05 37.46
N LYS A 2 -39.70 60.50 38.14
CA LYS A 2 -40.69 59.56 37.65
C LYS A 2 -41.49 60.11 36.47
N ARG A 3 -41.84 59.24 35.53
CA ARG A 3 -43.12 59.10 34.80
C ARG A 3 -42.92 57.89 33.87
N GLY A 4 -43.66 56.80 33.92
CA GLY A 4 -45.04 56.58 34.32
C GLY A 4 -45.67 55.80 33.17
N LEU A 5 -45.81 54.48 33.31
CA LEU A 5 -46.52 53.62 32.36
C LEU A 5 -47.98 54.06 32.23
N LEU A 6 -48.46 54.17 31.00
CA LEU A 6 -49.86 53.97 30.65
C LEU A 6 -49.91 53.08 29.41
N PHE A 7 -50.46 51.88 29.60
CA PHE A 7 -50.75 50.91 28.56
C PHE A 7 -51.86 51.44 27.64
N SER A 8 -51.61 51.43 26.32
CA SER A 8 -52.67 51.38 25.32
C SER A 8 -52.49 50.09 24.53
N GLY A 9 -53.40 49.14 24.76
CA GLY A 9 -53.39 47.84 24.11
C GLY A 9 -53.53 47.96 22.60
N VAL A 10 -52.59 47.34 21.89
CA VAL A 10 -52.76 46.99 20.49
C VAL A 10 -52.75 45.48 20.42
N VAL A 11 -53.90 44.91 20.09
CA VAL A 11 -54.03 43.50 19.73
C VAL A 11 -53.25 43.30 18.45
N ALA A 12 -52.03 42.79 18.55
CA ALA A 12 -51.27 42.34 17.39
C ALA A 12 -51.93 41.05 16.90
N ALA A 13 -52.73 41.15 15.84
CA ALA A 13 -53.18 39.99 15.10
C ALA A 13 -51.95 39.25 14.57
N ALA A 14 -51.70 38.05 15.08
CA ALA A 14 -50.73 37.14 14.51
C ALA A 14 -51.24 36.71 13.12
N ILE A 15 -50.83 37.43 12.08
CA ILE A 15 -50.99 36.97 10.70
C ILE A 15 -49.95 35.87 10.53
N GLY A 16 -50.36 34.62 10.76
CA GLY A 16 -49.60 33.47 10.32
C GLY A 16 -49.45 33.56 8.81
N LEU A 17 -48.24 33.85 8.32
CA LEU A 17 -47.89 33.59 6.93
C LEU A 17 -47.96 32.06 6.76
N ALA A 18 -49.08 31.57 6.23
CA ALA A 18 -49.13 30.22 5.68
C ALA A 18 -48.16 30.21 4.50
N MET A 19 -46.94 29.71 4.72
CA MET A 19 -46.06 29.32 3.62
C MET A 19 -46.73 28.16 2.91
N GLY A 20 -47.52 28.48 1.90
CA GLY A 20 -48.09 27.49 0.98
C GLY A 20 -46.93 26.79 0.29
N GLY A 21 -46.57 25.60 0.76
CA GLY A 21 -45.66 24.73 0.03
C GLY A 21 -46.29 24.45 -1.32
N GLY A 22 -45.73 25.06 -2.38
CA GLY A 22 -46.12 24.74 -3.74
C GLY A 22 -45.94 23.25 -3.98
N ALA A 23 -46.93 22.60 -4.58
CA ALA A 23 -46.81 21.19 -4.95
C ALA A 23 -45.56 20.99 -5.82
N ALA A 24 -44.77 19.96 -5.51
CA ALA A 24 -43.60 19.63 -6.31
C ALA A 24 -44.04 19.40 -7.77
N ARG A 25 -43.53 20.23 -8.70
CA ARG A 25 -43.74 20.05 -10.13
C ARG A 25 -42.80 18.94 -10.61
N ALA A 26 -43.31 18.01 -11.41
CA ALA A 26 -42.44 17.12 -12.17
C ALA A 26 -41.61 17.95 -13.15
N GLY A 27 -40.28 17.90 -13.02
CA GLY A 27 -39.39 18.53 -13.99
C GLY A 27 -39.53 17.88 -15.37
N ASP A 28 -39.32 18.64 -16.43
CA ASP A 28 -39.21 18.12 -17.79
C ASP A 28 -37.73 18.02 -18.21
N ALA A 29 -37.47 17.45 -19.39
CA ALA A 29 -36.09 17.21 -19.85
C ALA A 29 -35.22 18.49 -19.94
N SER A 30 -35.83 19.68 -20.02
CA SER A 30 -35.12 20.96 -20.01
C SER A 30 -34.81 21.47 -18.60
N ASP A 31 -35.49 20.94 -17.58
CA ASP A 31 -35.14 21.11 -16.16
C ASP A 31 -33.93 20.26 -15.74
N TYR A 32 -33.45 19.38 -16.64
CA TYR A 32 -32.29 18.50 -16.46
C TYR A 32 -31.21 18.77 -17.52
N TYR A 33 -30.27 17.83 -17.73
CA TYR A 33 -29.14 17.99 -18.65
C TYR A 33 -29.62 18.25 -20.09
N PRO A 34 -29.38 19.45 -20.67
CA PRO A 34 -29.81 19.76 -22.03
C PRO A 34 -29.13 18.81 -23.03
N LYS A 35 -29.87 18.42 -24.08
CA LYS A 35 -29.32 17.56 -25.13
C LYS A 35 -28.17 18.26 -25.85
N ARG A 36 -27.03 17.57 -25.93
CA ARG A 36 -25.84 18.05 -26.64
C ARG A 36 -26.09 18.13 -28.15
N VAL A 37 -25.52 19.15 -28.80
CA VAL A 37 -25.42 19.24 -30.26
C VAL A 37 -24.13 18.53 -30.66
N TRP A 38 -24.26 17.38 -31.33
CA TRP A 38 -23.11 16.57 -31.72
C TRP A 38 -22.41 17.16 -32.96
N GLY A 39 -21.07 17.08 -33.00
CA GLY A 39 -20.25 17.45 -34.17
C GLY A 39 -19.59 18.83 -34.11
N SER A 40 -19.83 19.63 -33.07
CA SER A 40 -19.07 20.85 -32.76
C SER A 40 -17.99 20.58 -31.71
N PHE A 41 -16.95 21.42 -31.67
CA PHE A 41 -15.97 21.41 -30.57
C PHE A 41 -16.65 21.77 -29.25
N GLU A 42 -16.39 20.97 -28.23
CA GLU A 42 -16.90 21.16 -26.86
C GLU A 42 -15.94 21.99 -26.01
N ASN A 43 -14.69 22.15 -26.46
CA ASN A 43 -13.59 22.75 -25.71
C ASN A 43 -13.38 22.09 -24.33
N GLY A 44 -13.74 20.81 -24.23
CA GLY A 44 -13.69 20.06 -22.98
C GLY A 44 -12.32 19.44 -22.72
N GLN A 45 -12.30 18.54 -21.73
CA GLN A 45 -11.14 17.76 -21.35
C GLN A 45 -11.51 16.33 -20.96
N MET A 46 -10.54 15.42 -21.08
CA MET A 46 -10.58 14.12 -20.41
C MET A 46 -9.16 13.67 -20.04
N ASN A 47 -9.03 12.59 -19.27
CA ASN A 47 -7.75 11.93 -19.08
C ASN A 47 -7.62 10.76 -20.06
N THR A 48 -6.47 10.67 -20.72
CA THR A 48 -5.97 9.36 -21.15
C THR A 48 -5.11 8.79 -20.03
N SER A 49 -5.30 7.50 -19.72
CA SER A 49 -4.72 6.91 -18.51
C SER A 49 -4.04 5.59 -18.82
N LEU A 50 -3.06 5.22 -18.01
CA LEU A 50 -2.45 3.89 -17.98
C LEU A 50 -2.56 3.35 -16.55
N LEU A 51 -3.07 2.12 -16.41
CA LEU A 51 -3.14 1.41 -15.13
C LEU A 51 -1.86 0.61 -14.90
N VAL A 52 -1.23 0.80 -13.75
CA VAL A 52 -0.15 -0.05 -13.24
C VAL A 52 -0.66 -0.79 -12.01
N PHE A 53 -0.43 -2.10 -11.98
CA PHE A 53 -0.87 -2.98 -10.89
C PHE A 53 0.30 -3.81 -10.36
N ARG A 54 0.19 -4.20 -9.09
CA ARG A 54 1.00 -5.22 -8.44
C ARG A 54 0.45 -6.58 -8.85
N ASP A 55 1.20 -7.27 -9.70
CA ASP A 55 0.92 -8.64 -10.14
C ASP A 55 1.42 -9.60 -9.06
N LEU A 56 0.53 -9.94 -8.12
CA LEU A 56 0.92 -10.69 -6.91
C LEU A 56 1.20 -12.16 -7.21
N ASN A 57 0.53 -12.73 -8.21
CA ASN A 57 0.71 -14.14 -8.61
C ASN A 57 1.78 -14.30 -9.71
N ARG A 58 2.27 -13.20 -10.28
CA ARG A 58 3.36 -13.11 -11.27
C ARG A 58 3.02 -13.74 -12.62
N ASN A 59 1.75 -13.81 -12.98
CA ASN A 59 1.31 -14.48 -14.21
C ASN A 59 1.28 -13.56 -15.44
N GLY A 60 1.52 -12.26 -15.27
CA GLY A 60 1.50 -11.28 -16.35
C GLY A 60 0.11 -10.92 -16.85
N VAL A 61 -0.93 -11.17 -16.07
CA VAL A 61 -2.34 -10.89 -16.36
C VAL A 61 -2.93 -10.07 -15.23
N TYR A 62 -3.75 -9.06 -15.54
CA TYR A 62 -4.50 -8.35 -14.51
C TYR A 62 -5.73 -9.15 -14.11
N ASP A 63 -5.73 -9.74 -12.91
CA ASP A 63 -6.79 -10.64 -12.45
C ASP A 63 -7.24 -10.40 -10.99
N MET A 64 -8.16 -11.26 -10.52
CA MET A 64 -8.70 -11.15 -9.17
C MET A 64 -7.62 -11.52 -8.14
N GLY A 65 -7.23 -10.53 -7.33
CA GLY A 65 -6.16 -10.67 -6.34
C GLY A 65 -5.06 -9.64 -6.56
N ASP A 66 -4.94 -9.11 -7.78
CA ASP A 66 -4.03 -8.02 -8.07
C ASP A 66 -4.46 -6.72 -7.43
N ARG A 67 -3.46 -5.87 -7.17
CA ARG A 67 -3.65 -4.63 -6.42
C ARG A 67 -3.14 -3.44 -7.21
N PRO A 68 -3.67 -2.22 -7.02
CA PRO A 68 -3.06 -1.03 -7.59
C PRO A 68 -1.59 -0.88 -7.17
N MET A 69 -0.78 -0.33 -8.06
CA MET A 69 0.57 0.14 -7.73
C MET A 69 0.55 1.67 -7.68
N SER A 70 0.66 2.24 -6.47
CA SER A 70 0.75 3.68 -6.27
C SER A 70 2.16 4.18 -6.56
N ARG A 71 2.26 5.37 -7.15
CA ARG A 71 3.52 6.08 -7.48
C ARG A 71 4.51 5.34 -8.37
N ALA A 72 4.05 4.41 -9.20
CA ALA A 72 4.84 3.93 -10.34
C ALA A 72 5.00 5.05 -11.37
N ALA A 73 6.18 5.17 -11.96
CA ALA A 73 6.46 6.19 -12.96
C ALA A 73 6.00 5.74 -14.36
N VAL A 74 5.34 6.65 -15.08
CA VAL A 74 4.91 6.47 -16.46
C VAL A 74 5.36 7.66 -17.28
N GLU A 75 6.21 7.42 -18.27
CA GLU A 75 6.65 8.39 -19.26
C GLU A 75 5.66 8.41 -20.44
N LEU A 76 5.40 9.61 -20.96
CA LEU A 76 4.62 9.85 -22.17
C LEU A 76 5.48 10.62 -23.17
N ASP A 77 5.83 9.97 -24.28
CA ASP A 77 6.45 10.61 -25.43
C ASP A 77 5.38 11.22 -26.33
N LYS A 78 5.62 12.48 -26.74
CA LYS A 78 4.66 13.28 -27.50
C LYS A 78 5.10 13.42 -28.97
N PRO A 79 4.18 13.76 -29.89
CA PRO A 79 4.48 13.96 -31.31
C PRO A 79 5.57 15.01 -31.59
N ASN A 80 5.73 15.99 -30.71
CA ASN A 80 6.74 17.04 -30.83
C ASN A 80 8.14 16.63 -30.34
N GLY A 81 8.33 15.36 -29.95
CA GLY A 81 9.60 14.82 -29.43
C GLY A 81 9.88 15.14 -27.96
N SER A 82 8.98 15.81 -27.24
CA SER A 82 9.10 16.00 -25.79
C SER A 82 8.50 14.84 -25.01
N THR A 83 9.01 14.62 -23.80
CA THR A 83 8.52 13.59 -22.87
C THR A 83 7.98 14.24 -21.60
N VAL A 84 6.95 13.64 -21.00
CA VAL A 84 6.44 14.02 -19.67
C VAL A 84 6.28 12.80 -18.79
N MET A 85 6.68 12.89 -17.53
CA MET A 85 6.50 11.81 -16.55
C MET A 85 5.31 12.11 -15.64
N ARG A 86 4.52 11.08 -15.32
CA ARG A 86 3.49 11.09 -14.27
C ARG A 86 3.67 9.90 -13.35
N LEU A 87 3.38 10.10 -12.07
CA LEU A 87 3.29 9.03 -11.09
C LEU A 87 1.84 8.52 -11.05
N THR A 88 1.66 7.22 -10.86
CA THR A 88 0.33 6.65 -10.65
C THR A 88 -0.27 7.13 -9.32
N ASN A 89 -1.58 7.34 -9.30
CA ASN A 89 -2.32 7.66 -8.08
C ASN A 89 -2.57 6.38 -7.22
N ALA A 90 -3.27 6.52 -6.10
CA ALA A 90 -3.63 5.40 -5.21
C ALA A 90 -4.54 4.33 -5.87
N GLY A 91 -5.13 4.64 -7.02
CA GLY A 91 -5.86 3.72 -7.88
C GLY A 91 -4.98 2.97 -8.88
N GLY A 92 -3.68 3.26 -8.95
CA GLY A 92 -2.76 2.71 -9.94
C GLY A 92 -2.76 3.43 -11.29
N PHE A 93 -3.49 4.55 -11.44
CA PHE A 93 -3.61 5.24 -12.72
C PHE A 93 -2.62 6.40 -12.85
N ALA A 94 -1.79 6.37 -13.90
CA ALA A 94 -1.12 7.55 -14.40
C ALA A 94 -2.09 8.27 -15.36
N ASN A 95 -2.48 9.49 -15.00
CA ASN A 95 -3.45 10.29 -15.75
C ASN A 95 -2.74 11.41 -16.50
N PHE A 96 -3.00 11.52 -17.81
CA PHE A 96 -2.52 12.60 -18.66
C PHE A 96 -3.73 13.37 -19.19
N ARG A 97 -3.79 14.68 -18.94
CA ARG A 97 -4.91 15.50 -19.36
C ARG A 97 -4.85 15.70 -20.86
N MET A 98 -6.00 15.59 -21.48
CA MET A 98 -6.18 15.61 -22.93
C MET A 98 -7.24 16.62 -23.33
N SER A 99 -6.90 17.48 -24.27
CA SER A 99 -7.82 18.44 -24.90
C SER A 99 -7.22 19.03 -26.17
N VAL A 100 -8.01 19.18 -27.24
CA VAL A 100 -7.57 19.92 -28.44
C VAL A 100 -7.45 21.43 -28.16
N SER A 101 -8.26 21.97 -27.25
CA SER A 101 -8.35 23.42 -26.99
C SER A 101 -7.47 23.90 -25.82
N GLN A 102 -7.25 23.08 -24.80
CA GLN A 102 -6.47 23.46 -23.61
C GLN A 102 -4.98 23.15 -23.80
N ARG A 103 -4.23 24.16 -24.28
CA ARG A 103 -2.84 24.00 -24.74
C ARG A 103 -1.80 23.83 -23.63
N ASP A 104 -2.18 24.01 -22.36
CA ASP A 104 -1.33 23.76 -21.18
C ASP A 104 -1.35 22.29 -20.71
N PHE A 105 -2.07 21.41 -21.42
CA PHE A 105 -2.19 19.99 -21.08
C PHE A 105 -1.11 19.12 -21.69
N GLU A 106 -1.06 17.86 -21.26
CA GLU A 106 -0.04 16.92 -21.71
C GLU A 106 -0.31 16.43 -23.13
N VAL A 107 -1.57 16.13 -23.47
CA VAL A 107 -1.99 15.56 -24.76
C VAL A 107 -2.89 16.56 -25.49
N VAL A 108 -2.29 17.39 -26.36
CA VAL A 108 -2.98 18.55 -26.98
C VAL A 108 -2.96 18.58 -28.49
N ASP A 109 -2.11 17.76 -29.10
CA ASP A 109 -1.97 17.67 -30.55
C ASP A 109 -2.40 16.28 -31.01
N PRO A 110 -3.15 16.14 -32.11
CA PRO A 110 -3.33 14.84 -32.72
C PRO A 110 -1.98 14.31 -33.23
N GLY A 111 -1.81 13.00 -33.20
CA GLY A 111 -0.56 12.35 -33.62
C GLY A 111 -0.23 11.13 -32.79
N HIS A 112 1.02 10.69 -32.94
CA HIS A 112 1.53 9.49 -32.32
C HIS A 112 2.08 9.75 -30.92
N TYR A 113 1.62 8.98 -29.94
CA TYR A 113 2.08 9.02 -28.55
C TYR A 113 2.53 7.64 -28.10
N ALA A 114 3.58 7.59 -27.29
CA ALA A 114 4.06 6.37 -26.64
C ALA A 114 4.07 6.51 -25.13
N PHE A 115 3.68 5.46 -24.42
CA PHE A 115 3.66 5.35 -22.97
C PHE A 115 4.71 4.34 -22.54
N ARG A 116 5.46 4.63 -21.48
CA ARG A 116 6.45 3.72 -20.91
C ARG A 116 6.37 3.68 -19.39
N VAL A 117 6.07 2.51 -18.84
CA VAL A 117 6.19 2.27 -17.39
C VAL A 117 7.65 2.08 -17.02
N VAL A 118 8.09 2.80 -16.00
CA VAL A 118 9.42 2.68 -15.38
C VAL A 118 9.23 2.01 -14.02
N PRO A 119 9.57 0.70 -13.88
CA PRO A 119 9.45 0.01 -12.61
C PRO A 119 10.32 0.68 -11.53
N PRO A 120 9.83 0.79 -10.28
CA PRO A 120 10.68 1.23 -9.18
C PRO A 120 11.77 0.18 -8.89
N PRO A 121 12.83 0.54 -8.13
CA PRO A 121 13.86 -0.41 -7.75
C PRO A 121 13.28 -1.68 -7.09
N GLY A 122 13.79 -2.85 -7.48
CA GLY A 122 13.33 -4.13 -6.96
C GLY A 122 11.99 -4.60 -7.52
N TYR A 123 11.55 -4.07 -8.67
CA TYR A 123 10.37 -4.55 -9.39
C TYR A 123 10.69 -4.89 -10.83
N SER A 124 10.05 -5.95 -11.32
CA SER A 124 10.11 -6.41 -12.70
C SER A 124 8.74 -6.32 -13.38
N VAL A 125 8.71 -6.00 -14.67
CA VAL A 125 7.48 -6.03 -15.48
C VAL A 125 7.12 -7.48 -15.80
N THR A 126 5.89 -7.87 -15.52
CA THR A 126 5.41 -9.25 -15.75
C THR A 126 4.55 -9.38 -17.02
N THR A 127 3.85 -8.32 -17.40
CA THR A 127 2.94 -8.31 -18.57
C THR A 127 3.65 -8.18 -19.92
N GLY A 128 4.95 -7.87 -19.94
CA GLY A 128 5.74 -7.70 -21.18
C GLY A 128 5.33 -6.50 -22.06
N ASN A 129 4.38 -5.66 -21.62
CA ASN A 129 3.82 -4.53 -22.36
C ASN A 129 4.14 -3.17 -21.69
N ALA A 130 5.32 -3.05 -21.07
CA ALA A 130 5.76 -1.82 -20.40
C ALA A 130 5.74 -0.59 -21.31
N TRP A 131 5.94 -0.81 -22.60
CA TRP A 131 5.90 0.19 -23.65
C TRP A 131 4.70 -0.04 -24.56
N GLN A 132 3.92 1.00 -24.82
CA GLN A 132 2.68 0.95 -25.59
C GLN A 132 2.51 2.23 -26.41
N GLU A 133 1.85 2.14 -27.58
CA GLU A 133 1.65 3.28 -28.47
C GLU A 133 0.17 3.44 -28.84
N SER A 134 -0.25 4.69 -29.06
CA SER A 134 -1.52 4.99 -29.71
C SER A 134 -1.42 6.27 -30.53
N ASP A 135 -2.20 6.31 -31.62
CA ASP A 135 -2.47 7.53 -32.34
C ASP A 135 -3.67 8.24 -31.72
N TYR A 136 -3.62 9.56 -31.70
CA TYR A 136 -4.68 10.43 -31.22
C TYR A 136 -5.23 11.24 -32.37
N VAL A 137 -6.55 11.27 -32.51
CA VAL A 137 -7.24 11.92 -33.63
C VAL A 137 -8.31 12.86 -33.11
N VAL A 138 -8.45 14.00 -33.78
CA VAL A 138 -9.49 14.99 -33.48
C VAL A 138 -10.87 14.35 -33.68
N SER A 139 -11.75 14.54 -32.70
CA SER A 139 -13.11 14.01 -32.67
C SER A 139 -14.03 15.03 -31.98
N PRO A 140 -14.55 16.04 -32.73
CA PRO A 140 -15.38 17.09 -32.16
C PRO A 140 -16.64 16.52 -31.51
N GLY A 141 -16.97 17.00 -30.31
CA GLY A 141 -18.10 16.50 -29.53
C GLY A 141 -17.71 15.44 -28.50
N SER A 142 -16.51 14.87 -28.59
CA SER A 142 -15.96 14.01 -27.53
C SER A 142 -15.53 14.87 -26.33
N PRO A 143 -15.43 14.31 -25.11
CA PRO A 143 -15.14 15.13 -23.92
C PRO A 143 -13.88 15.99 -24.02
N GLY A 144 -12.83 15.58 -24.76
CA GLY A 144 -11.62 16.38 -25.01
C GLY A 144 -11.46 16.84 -26.47
N ASP A 145 -12.52 16.70 -27.28
CA ASP A 145 -12.50 16.85 -28.75
C ASP A 145 -11.42 16.02 -29.48
N MET A 146 -10.90 14.99 -28.81
CA MET A 146 -9.87 14.08 -29.28
C MET A 146 -10.09 12.71 -28.66
N ILE A 147 -9.70 11.66 -29.37
CA ILE A 147 -9.76 10.28 -28.90
C ILE A 147 -8.44 9.56 -29.22
N ALA A 148 -8.11 8.56 -28.41
CA ALA A 148 -7.11 7.56 -28.76
C ALA A 148 -7.74 6.53 -29.72
N THR A 149 -7.02 6.12 -30.76
CA THR A 149 -7.45 5.04 -31.65
C THR A 149 -7.32 3.67 -30.99
N ARG A 150 -6.43 3.54 -30.00
CA ARG A 150 -6.26 2.36 -29.15
C ARG A 150 -6.08 2.80 -27.69
N THR A 151 -6.77 2.15 -26.77
CA THR A 151 -6.56 2.38 -25.34
C THR A 151 -5.33 1.61 -24.86
N THR A 152 -4.73 2.08 -23.77
CA THR A 152 -3.66 1.35 -23.09
C THR A 152 -4.21 0.07 -22.45
N HIS A 153 -3.34 -0.92 -22.30
CA HIS A 153 -3.57 -2.11 -21.48
C HIS A 153 -2.89 -1.95 -20.11
N PRO A 154 -3.42 -2.57 -19.04
CA PRO A 154 -2.75 -2.58 -17.74
C PRO A 154 -1.33 -3.15 -17.83
N VAL A 155 -0.43 -2.62 -17.00
CA VAL A 155 0.96 -3.08 -16.88
C VAL A 155 1.19 -3.63 -15.48
N GLY A 156 1.63 -4.89 -15.41
CA GLY A 156 1.85 -5.62 -14.18
C GLY A 156 3.30 -5.50 -13.73
N LEU A 157 3.49 -5.20 -12.44
CA LEU A 157 4.79 -5.19 -11.78
C LEU A 157 4.80 -6.19 -10.63
N ALA A 158 5.87 -6.95 -10.50
CA ALA A 158 6.09 -7.85 -9.37
C ALA A 158 7.40 -7.53 -8.66
N ALA A 159 7.38 -7.55 -7.32
CA ALA A 159 8.56 -7.29 -6.50
C ALA A 159 9.57 -8.43 -6.66
N ASP A 160 10.82 -8.14 -7.00
CA ASP A 160 11.90 -9.11 -7.13
C ASP A 160 12.09 -9.88 -5.81
N LEU A 161 11.97 -11.20 -5.88
CA LEU A 161 11.94 -12.02 -4.67
C LEU A 161 13.34 -12.36 -4.21
N THR A 162 13.60 -12.09 -2.94
CA THR A 162 14.84 -12.45 -2.27
C THR A 162 14.54 -13.05 -0.90
N ILE A 163 15.42 -13.92 -0.42
CA ILE A 163 15.55 -14.20 1.01
C ILE A 163 16.83 -13.50 1.46
N SER A 164 16.71 -12.68 2.50
CA SER A 164 17.82 -11.89 3.03
C SER A 164 17.84 -11.89 4.56
N GLY A 165 18.95 -11.47 5.16
CA GLY A 165 19.07 -11.38 6.62
C GLY A 165 20.49 -11.09 7.09
N ALA A 166 20.64 -10.88 8.40
CA ALA A 166 21.94 -10.78 9.04
C ALA A 166 22.51 -12.18 9.31
N ALA A 167 23.77 -12.41 8.90
CA ALA A 167 24.47 -13.69 8.99
C ALA A 167 25.98 -13.50 9.22
N ALA A 168 26.40 -12.42 9.89
CA ALA A 168 27.81 -12.16 10.16
C ALA A 168 28.47 -13.36 10.85
N GLY A 169 29.58 -13.85 10.29
CA GLY A 169 30.30 -15.02 10.80
C GLY A 169 29.55 -16.37 10.68
N SER A 170 28.40 -16.39 9.98
CA SER A 170 27.60 -17.59 9.74
C SER A 170 27.75 -18.07 8.29
N ARG A 171 27.67 -19.39 8.08
CA ARG A 171 27.39 -19.95 6.75
C ARG A 171 25.88 -20.11 6.61
N VAL A 172 25.35 -19.72 5.45
CA VAL A 172 23.93 -19.82 5.10
C VAL A 172 23.79 -20.70 3.87
N SER A 173 22.90 -21.69 3.93
CA SER A 173 22.51 -22.53 2.81
C SER A 173 21.00 -22.46 2.61
N LEU A 174 20.55 -22.28 1.37
CA LEU A 174 19.14 -22.20 1.01
C LEU A 174 18.79 -23.39 0.13
N THR A 175 17.77 -24.16 0.50
CA THR A 175 17.20 -25.22 -0.31
C THR A 175 15.84 -24.78 -0.81
N GLY A 176 15.71 -24.71 -2.14
CA GLY A 176 14.49 -24.24 -2.79
C GLY A 176 13.42 -25.34 -2.98
N PRO A 177 12.28 -24.98 -3.59
CA PRO A 177 11.19 -25.91 -3.89
C PRO A 177 11.57 -27.07 -4.82
N ASP A 178 12.64 -26.88 -5.61
CA ASP A 178 13.23 -27.91 -6.47
C ASP A 178 14.12 -28.91 -5.71
N GLY A 179 14.32 -28.69 -4.41
CA GLY A 179 15.19 -29.49 -3.54
C GLY A 179 16.68 -29.18 -3.70
N VAL A 180 17.05 -28.19 -4.52
CA VAL A 180 18.45 -27.84 -4.76
C VAL A 180 18.95 -26.89 -3.68
N ALA A 181 20.05 -27.26 -3.04
CA ALA A 181 20.72 -26.44 -2.04
C ALA A 181 21.77 -25.52 -2.70
N SER A 182 21.80 -24.25 -2.28
CA SER A 182 22.80 -23.26 -2.69
C SER A 182 23.34 -22.50 -1.48
N ALA A 183 24.65 -22.25 -1.46
CA ALA A 183 25.27 -21.45 -0.41
C ALA A 183 25.03 -19.95 -0.69
N ALA A 184 24.53 -19.22 0.32
CA ALA A 184 24.37 -17.77 0.22
C ALA A 184 25.72 -17.07 0.34
N LYS A 185 25.93 -16.02 -0.45
CA LYS A 185 27.08 -15.14 -0.29
C LYS A 185 26.79 -14.12 0.81
N VAL A 186 27.55 -14.18 1.90
CA VAL A 186 27.51 -13.17 2.97
C VAL A 186 28.49 -12.05 2.61
N GLY A 187 27.99 -10.81 2.58
CA GLY A 187 28.75 -9.61 2.29
C GLY A 187 29.64 -9.16 3.46
N PRO A 188 30.54 -8.19 3.24
CA PRO A 188 31.40 -7.63 4.28
C PRO A 188 30.63 -6.93 5.42
N ASP A 189 29.41 -6.48 5.15
CA ASP A 189 28.45 -5.93 6.13
C ASP A 189 27.79 -7.02 7.00
N GLY A 190 28.12 -8.29 6.76
CA GLY A 190 27.56 -9.42 7.47
C GLY A 190 26.12 -9.75 7.06
N ARG A 191 25.63 -9.22 5.94
CA ARG A 191 24.28 -9.54 5.42
C ARG A 191 24.38 -10.43 4.19
N PHE A 192 23.32 -11.18 3.92
CA PHE A 192 23.16 -11.89 2.66
C PHE A 192 21.83 -11.49 2.02
N SER A 193 21.77 -11.62 0.70
CA SER A 193 20.54 -11.55 -0.07
C SER A 193 20.66 -12.51 -1.25
N THR A 194 19.69 -13.39 -1.40
CA THR A 194 19.70 -14.44 -2.43
C THR A 194 18.39 -14.37 -3.20
N PRO A 195 18.44 -14.21 -4.55
CA PRO A 195 17.25 -14.31 -5.39
C PRO A 195 16.59 -15.68 -5.24
N VAL A 196 15.26 -15.68 -5.19
CA VAL A 196 14.45 -16.90 -4.99
C VAL A 196 13.22 -16.90 -5.89
N THR A 197 12.54 -18.04 -5.95
CA THR A 197 11.23 -18.21 -6.58
C THR A 197 10.15 -18.39 -5.52
N PRO A 198 8.87 -18.18 -5.86
CA PRO A 198 7.76 -18.49 -4.96
C PRO A 198 7.78 -19.96 -4.53
N GLY A 199 7.39 -20.21 -3.28
CA GLY A 199 7.28 -21.56 -2.72
C GLY A 199 7.97 -21.71 -1.37
N GLU A 200 8.13 -22.96 -0.96
CA GLU A 200 8.72 -23.34 0.32
C GLU A 200 10.25 -23.41 0.23
N TRP A 201 10.92 -22.74 1.16
CA TRP A 201 12.37 -22.69 1.28
C TRP A 201 12.82 -23.16 2.66
N LEU A 202 13.91 -23.93 2.69
CA LEU A 202 14.64 -24.21 3.92
C LEU A 202 15.91 -23.37 3.95
N VAL A 203 16.13 -22.67 5.06
CA VAL A 203 17.32 -21.84 5.27
C VAL A 203 18.09 -22.38 6.46
N ASP A 204 19.25 -22.97 6.19
CA ASP A 204 20.16 -23.54 7.16
C ASP A 204 21.27 -22.54 7.50
N PHE A 205 21.41 -22.25 8.79
CA PHE A 205 22.45 -21.42 9.38
C PHE A 205 23.44 -22.28 10.15
N SER A 206 24.72 -21.96 10.05
CA SER A 206 25.74 -22.55 10.92
C SER A 206 26.80 -21.53 11.32
N ALA A 207 27.08 -21.42 12.61
CA ALA A 207 28.07 -20.49 13.16
C ALA A 207 28.65 -21.06 14.46
N GLY A 208 29.98 -21.11 14.58
CA GLY A 208 30.64 -21.51 15.83
C GLY A 208 30.22 -22.86 16.41
N GLY A 209 29.78 -23.81 15.57
CA GLY A 209 29.28 -25.12 15.98
C GLY A 209 27.78 -25.18 16.29
N ALA A 210 27.09 -24.04 16.38
CA ALA A 210 25.64 -23.97 16.42
C ALA A 210 25.04 -24.09 15.02
N THR A 211 23.91 -24.78 14.91
CA THR A 211 23.12 -24.87 13.68
C THR A 211 21.69 -24.45 13.93
N GLY A 212 21.03 -23.92 12.90
CA GLY A 212 19.61 -23.59 12.94
C GLY A 212 18.99 -23.73 11.56
N ARG A 213 17.72 -24.11 11.51
CA ARG A 213 16.96 -24.25 10.26
C ARG A 213 15.70 -23.42 10.35
N ARG A 214 15.41 -22.63 9.32
CA ARG A 214 14.15 -21.90 9.16
C ARG A 214 13.38 -22.45 7.96
N HIS A 215 12.08 -22.62 8.14
CA HIS A 215 11.14 -22.85 7.06
C HIS A 215 10.54 -21.51 6.66
N VAL A 216 10.65 -21.16 5.38
CA VAL A 216 10.29 -19.85 4.85
C VAL A 216 9.40 -20.04 3.64
N VAL A 217 8.18 -19.49 3.72
CA VAL A 217 7.27 -19.46 2.57
C VAL A 217 7.51 -18.14 1.84
N VAL A 218 7.93 -18.21 0.58
CA VAL A 218 8.08 -17.03 -0.28
C VAL A 218 6.83 -16.90 -1.13
N GLY A 219 6.05 -15.86 -0.87
CA GLY A 219 4.88 -15.47 -1.66
C GLY A 219 5.20 -14.40 -2.70
N ALA A 220 4.46 -13.29 -2.65
CA ALA A 220 4.57 -12.17 -3.59
C ALA A 220 5.62 -11.10 -3.21
N ALA A 221 6.32 -11.28 -2.08
CA ALA A 221 7.22 -10.27 -1.52
C ALA A 221 8.60 -10.84 -1.17
N PRO A 222 9.67 -10.02 -1.22
CA PRO A 222 10.95 -10.39 -0.63
C PRO A 222 10.82 -10.63 0.87
N VAL A 223 11.58 -11.60 1.37
CA VAL A 223 11.58 -12.02 2.77
C VAL A 223 12.87 -11.57 3.45
N VAL A 224 12.72 -10.91 4.59
CA VAL A 224 13.82 -10.55 5.49
C VAL A 224 13.73 -11.41 6.74
N LEU A 225 14.74 -12.23 7.00
CA LEU A 225 14.82 -13.08 8.19
C LEU A 225 15.37 -12.29 9.37
N SER A 226 14.78 -12.48 10.54
CA SER A 226 15.41 -12.02 11.79
C SER A 226 16.78 -12.65 12.00
N ALA A 227 17.66 -11.97 12.74
CA ALA A 227 19.01 -12.43 13.00
C ALA A 227 19.05 -13.85 13.60
N PHE A 228 20.03 -14.64 13.15
CA PHE A 228 20.29 -15.97 13.72
C PHE A 228 20.87 -15.82 15.14
N SER A 229 20.18 -16.38 16.13
CA SER A 229 20.56 -16.22 17.55
C SER A 229 21.68 -17.14 18.01
N GLY A 230 22.05 -18.16 17.21
CA GLY A 230 23.01 -19.20 17.60
C GLY A 230 22.53 -20.11 18.75
N LYS A 231 21.33 -19.87 19.29
CA LYS A 231 20.73 -20.66 20.37
C LYS A 231 19.83 -21.75 19.76
N PRO A 232 19.67 -22.91 20.44
CA PRO A 232 18.70 -23.91 20.03
C PRO A 232 17.31 -23.28 19.88
N ALA A 233 16.62 -23.57 18.77
CA ALA A 233 15.28 -23.07 18.51
C ALA A 233 14.30 -23.68 19.51
N GLU A 234 13.57 -22.83 20.24
CA GLU A 234 12.44 -23.26 21.05
C GLU A 234 11.27 -23.65 20.12
N ALA A 235 10.53 -24.69 20.48
CA ALA A 235 9.39 -25.13 19.68
C ALA A 235 8.33 -24.00 19.57
N PRO A 236 7.78 -23.75 18.38
CA PRO A 236 6.71 -22.78 18.19
C PRO A 236 5.51 -23.04 19.08
N LEU A 237 4.85 -21.97 19.52
CA LEU A 237 3.53 -22.05 20.11
C LEU A 237 2.51 -22.65 19.11
N PRO A 238 1.53 -23.44 19.58
CA PRO A 238 0.75 -24.32 18.71
C PRO A 238 -0.36 -23.60 17.93
N VAL A 239 -0.97 -22.56 18.48
CA VAL A 239 -2.11 -21.86 17.84
C VAL A 239 -1.57 -20.72 17.00
N ALA A 240 -1.82 -20.74 15.69
CA ALA A 240 -1.38 -19.70 14.76
C ALA A 240 -2.53 -18.74 14.42
N HIS A 241 -2.19 -17.45 14.30
CA HIS A 241 -3.12 -16.36 14.00
C HIS A 241 -2.50 -15.40 12.99
N VAL A 242 -3.36 -14.72 12.23
CA VAL A 242 -3.00 -13.60 11.35
C VAL A 242 -4.03 -12.50 11.54
N VAL A 243 -3.56 -11.27 11.71
CA VAL A 243 -4.39 -10.07 11.82
C VAL A 243 -4.13 -9.17 10.60
N GLY A 244 -5.13 -9.08 9.71
CA GLY A 244 -5.13 -8.18 8.54
C GLY A 244 -5.90 -6.87 8.75
N PHE A 245 -6.46 -6.64 9.94
CA PHE A 245 -7.19 -5.41 10.32
C PHE A 245 -8.53 -5.15 9.59
N ASP A 246 -8.89 -5.98 8.62
CA ASP A 246 -10.11 -5.84 7.80
C ASP A 246 -11.43 -6.04 8.56
N ASP A 247 -11.44 -6.88 9.58
CA ASP A 247 -12.63 -7.17 10.38
C ASP A 247 -12.83 -6.18 11.54
N LEU A 248 -11.93 -5.19 11.67
CA LEU A 248 -12.06 -4.14 12.67
C LEU A 248 -13.22 -3.18 12.35
N MET A 249 -13.51 -2.96 11.07
CA MET A 249 -14.54 -2.02 10.64
C MET A 249 -15.09 -2.30 9.24
N THR A 250 -16.31 -1.86 8.99
CA THR A 250 -16.97 -1.98 7.67
C THR A 250 -17.13 -0.64 6.95
N SER A 251 -16.57 0.45 7.48
CA SER A 251 -16.66 1.80 6.90
C SER A 251 -15.29 2.49 6.85
N PRO A 252 -14.98 3.27 5.80
CA PRO A 252 -13.72 4.00 5.71
C PRO A 252 -13.56 5.00 6.87
N GLY A 253 -12.43 4.94 7.57
CA GLY A 253 -12.05 5.86 8.64
C GLY A 253 -10.69 5.50 9.23
N VAL A 254 -10.33 6.16 10.32
CA VAL A 254 -9.06 5.99 11.05
C VAL A 254 -9.37 5.63 12.49
N PHE A 255 -8.81 4.52 12.98
CA PHE A 255 -9.16 3.99 14.30
C PHE A 255 -7.94 3.42 15.01
N GLU A 256 -7.79 3.72 16.29
CA GLU A 256 -6.85 3.01 17.14
C GLU A 256 -7.23 1.53 17.22
N VAL A 257 -6.26 0.65 17.03
CA VAL A 257 -6.47 -0.80 17.17
C VAL A 257 -6.73 -1.09 18.65
N PRO A 258 -7.92 -1.62 19.01
CA PRO A 258 -8.28 -1.79 20.41
C PRO A 258 -7.57 -3.00 21.01
N SER A 259 -7.14 -2.88 22.26
CA SER A 259 -6.68 -4.02 23.06
C SER A 259 -7.72 -5.14 23.11
N GLY A 260 -7.25 -6.38 23.00
CA GLY A 260 -8.07 -7.59 22.90
C GLY A 260 -8.36 -8.00 21.45
N TYR A 261 -8.13 -7.14 20.46
CA TYR A 261 -8.22 -7.52 19.05
C TYR A 261 -7.15 -8.56 18.69
N GLY A 262 -7.55 -9.66 18.07
CA GLY A 262 -6.68 -10.84 17.93
C GLY A 262 -6.19 -11.43 19.27
N GLY A 263 -6.82 -11.11 20.41
CA GLY A 263 -6.35 -11.59 21.71
C GLY A 263 -5.00 -11.02 22.18
N LEU A 264 -4.52 -9.94 21.55
CA LEU A 264 -3.34 -9.17 21.97
C LEU A 264 -3.74 -7.76 22.40
N ASN A 265 -2.90 -7.11 23.20
CA ASN A 265 -3.03 -5.69 23.51
C ASN A 265 -2.22 -4.86 22.54
N TRP A 266 -2.75 -3.69 22.19
CA TRP A 266 -2.20 -2.80 21.18
C TRP A 266 -2.08 -1.40 21.76
N TYR A 267 -1.00 -0.71 21.41
CA TYR A 267 -0.77 0.67 21.81
C TYR A 267 -0.12 1.45 20.67
N ASN A 268 -0.69 2.64 20.39
CA ASN A 268 -0.21 3.57 19.37
C ASN A 268 -0.15 2.95 17.96
N LEU A 269 -1.07 2.01 17.68
CA LEU A 269 -1.23 1.38 16.39
C LEU A 269 -2.61 1.71 15.86
N VAL A 270 -2.67 2.28 14.66
CA VAL A 270 -3.89 2.76 14.04
C VAL A 270 -4.13 1.99 12.75
N ALA A 271 -5.39 1.62 12.48
CA ALA A 271 -5.81 1.01 11.24
C ALA A 271 -6.71 1.95 10.43
N MET A 272 -6.59 1.89 9.11
CA MET A 272 -7.44 2.64 8.18
C MET A 272 -7.55 1.93 6.83
N HIS A 273 -8.53 2.32 6.02
CA HIS A 273 -8.58 1.88 4.62
C HIS A 273 -7.35 2.41 3.87
N GLN A 274 -6.70 1.59 3.06
CA GLN A 274 -5.40 1.90 2.43
C GLN A 274 -5.37 3.13 1.52
N ARG A 275 -6.52 3.55 0.98
CA ARG A 275 -6.69 4.80 0.20
C ARG A 275 -7.17 6.01 1.03
N PHE A 276 -7.29 5.90 2.35
CA PHE A 276 -7.89 6.97 3.14
C PHE A 276 -7.07 8.28 3.08
N THR A 277 -5.74 8.18 3.06
CA THR A 277 -4.81 9.32 3.02
C THR A 277 -4.06 9.48 1.69
N ASP A 278 -4.32 8.60 0.72
CA ASP A 278 -3.54 8.46 -0.53
C ASP A 278 -2.01 8.29 -0.32
N GLY A 279 -1.57 7.92 0.88
CA GLY A 279 -0.15 7.63 1.14
C GLY A 279 0.30 6.38 0.38
N PRO A 280 1.35 6.47 -0.47
CA PRO A 280 1.71 5.39 -1.39
C PRO A 280 2.08 4.08 -0.72
N GLY A 281 2.77 4.15 0.42
CA GLY A 281 3.15 2.96 1.18
C GLY A 281 1.95 2.23 1.74
N TYR A 282 0.90 2.95 2.16
CA TYR A 282 -0.33 2.30 2.62
C TYR A 282 -0.96 1.46 1.51
N VAL A 283 -1.02 2.01 0.30
CA VAL A 283 -1.52 1.29 -0.89
C VAL A 283 -0.61 0.12 -1.25
N ASN A 284 0.70 0.34 -1.28
CA ASN A 284 1.69 -0.60 -1.79
C ASN A 284 2.07 -1.70 -0.79
N THR A 285 1.80 -1.52 0.51
CA THR A 285 2.05 -2.52 1.56
C THR A 285 0.85 -3.39 1.86
N THR A 286 -0.37 -2.97 1.52
CA THR A 286 -1.58 -3.79 1.73
C THR A 286 -1.52 -5.07 0.91
N MET A 287 -1.68 -6.22 1.56
CA MET A 287 -1.59 -7.58 1.04
C MET A 287 -2.89 -8.35 1.22
N SER A 288 -3.61 -8.16 2.32
CA SER A 288 -4.96 -8.70 2.56
C SER A 288 -6.00 -7.57 2.63
N GLY A 289 -7.27 -7.93 2.42
CA GLY A 289 -8.43 -7.04 2.25
C GLY A 289 -8.14 -5.61 1.77
N GLU A 290 -8.60 -4.61 2.51
CA GLU A 290 -8.48 -3.18 2.17
C GLU A 290 -7.98 -2.30 3.32
N PHE A 291 -7.77 -2.86 4.51
CA PHE A 291 -7.30 -2.14 5.69
C PHE A 291 -5.80 -2.37 5.93
N ILE A 292 -5.15 -1.36 6.50
CA ILE A 292 -3.75 -1.42 6.84
C ILE A 292 -3.50 -0.72 8.18
N ALA A 293 -2.60 -1.29 8.98
CA ALA A 293 -2.17 -0.69 10.23
C ALA A 293 -0.89 0.14 10.07
N TYR A 294 -0.66 1.06 10.99
CA TYR A 294 0.59 1.81 11.09
C TYR A 294 0.80 2.35 12.49
N ASN A 295 2.06 2.64 12.84
CA ASN A 295 2.37 3.29 14.11
C ASN A 295 2.00 4.78 14.07
N SER A 296 1.13 5.21 14.99
CA SER A 296 0.48 6.52 14.91
C SER A 296 1.50 7.66 15.01
N SER A 297 1.37 8.64 14.11
CA SER A 297 2.30 9.76 13.93
C SER A 297 3.78 9.35 13.88
N GLY A 298 4.07 8.11 13.45
CA GLY A 298 5.41 7.53 13.37
C GLY A 298 6.09 7.26 14.72
N HIS A 299 5.39 7.47 15.84
CA HIS A 299 5.91 7.19 17.18
C HIS A 299 5.94 5.68 17.44
N PRO A 300 6.75 5.18 18.40
CA PRO A 300 6.79 3.76 18.71
C PRO A 300 5.41 3.19 19.04
N ALA A 301 5.04 2.09 18.39
CA ALA A 301 3.86 1.28 18.68
C ALA A 301 4.26 0.03 19.47
N GLN A 302 3.31 -0.53 20.22
CA GLN A 302 3.54 -1.77 20.97
C GLN A 302 2.43 -2.79 20.74
N VAL A 303 2.85 -4.05 20.68
CA VAL A 303 1.98 -5.24 20.73
C VAL A 303 2.42 -6.06 21.94
N PHE A 304 1.51 -6.36 22.86
CA PHE A 304 1.88 -6.98 24.13
C PHE A 304 0.79 -7.87 24.72
N SER A 305 1.20 -8.76 25.62
CA SER A 305 0.30 -9.66 26.35
C SER A 305 0.95 -10.10 27.67
N ASP A 306 0.13 -10.33 28.69
CA ASP A 306 0.58 -10.92 29.96
C ASP A 306 0.98 -12.39 29.79
N LYS A 307 0.47 -13.05 28.74
CA LYS A 307 0.86 -14.40 28.35
C LYS A 307 1.90 -14.35 27.24
N PRO A 308 2.95 -15.20 27.26
CA PRO A 308 3.90 -15.27 26.17
C PRO A 308 3.25 -15.63 24.83
N PHE A 309 3.69 -14.96 23.77
CA PHE A 309 3.34 -15.25 22.38
C PHE A 309 4.60 -15.30 21.51
N ASP A 310 4.49 -15.90 20.33
CA ASP A 310 5.56 -15.86 19.33
C ASP A 310 5.18 -14.86 18.25
N PHE A 311 6.08 -13.95 17.89
CA PHE A 311 5.92 -13.14 16.68
C PHE A 311 6.56 -13.87 15.49
N THR A 312 5.74 -14.20 14.50
CA THR A 312 6.14 -14.98 13.31
C THR A 312 6.51 -14.07 12.14
N GLY A 313 5.86 -12.92 12.02
CA GLY A 313 6.20 -11.94 11.00
C GLY A 313 5.06 -11.01 10.65
N ALA A 314 5.33 -10.06 9.76
CA ALA A 314 4.33 -9.19 9.16
C ALA A 314 4.90 -8.59 7.87
N TYR A 315 4.03 -8.07 7.02
CA TYR A 315 4.43 -7.19 5.92
C TYR A 315 4.69 -5.78 6.45
N PHE A 316 5.77 -5.17 5.97
CA PHE A 316 6.14 -3.80 6.33
C PHE A 316 6.47 -2.97 5.09
N GLY A 317 6.19 -1.67 5.17
CA GLY A 317 6.64 -0.65 4.22
C GLY A 317 6.62 0.75 4.85
N ALA A 318 7.15 1.75 4.16
CA ALA A 318 7.14 3.14 4.62
C ALA A 318 5.87 3.82 4.11
N GLY A 319 5.04 4.38 4.99
CA GLY A 319 3.72 4.92 4.62
C GLY A 319 3.77 6.05 3.56
N TRP A 320 4.87 6.81 3.55
CA TRP A 320 5.09 7.96 2.67
C TRP A 320 6.39 7.81 1.89
N ASP A 321 6.40 8.31 0.66
CA ASP A 321 7.57 8.31 -0.23
C ASP A 321 8.70 9.23 0.25
N ASP A 322 8.40 10.27 1.02
CA ASP A 322 9.42 11.08 1.71
C ASP A 322 10.22 10.26 2.75
N ALA A 323 9.70 9.10 3.17
CA ALA A 323 10.34 8.16 4.08
C ALA A 323 11.00 6.97 3.36
N GLU A 324 11.20 7.04 2.04
CA GLU A 324 11.89 6.00 1.28
C GLU A 324 13.29 5.72 1.87
N GLY A 325 13.56 4.43 2.17
CA GLY A 325 14.83 4.03 2.78
C GLY A 325 14.87 4.14 4.31
N GLU A 326 13.76 4.45 4.96
CA GLU A 326 13.67 4.51 6.43
C GLU A 326 14.05 3.17 7.08
N THR A 327 14.64 3.23 8.29
CA THR A 327 14.99 2.03 9.05
C THR A 327 13.87 1.69 10.03
N LEU A 328 13.21 0.55 9.81
CA LEU A 328 12.37 -0.10 10.82
C LEU A 328 13.25 -0.78 11.87
N ILE A 329 12.87 -0.59 13.13
CA ILE A 329 13.50 -1.20 14.30
C ILE A 329 12.42 -1.96 15.06
N LEU A 330 12.61 -3.28 15.12
CA LEU A 330 11.76 -4.19 15.87
C LEU A 330 12.51 -4.64 17.11
N LYS A 331 11.94 -4.39 18.28
CA LYS A 331 12.52 -4.82 19.56
C LYS A 331 11.52 -5.63 20.34
N ALA A 332 11.95 -6.74 20.92
CA ALA A 332 11.06 -7.59 21.69
C ALA A 332 11.63 -7.99 23.04
N TRP A 333 10.75 -8.20 24.01
CA TRP A 333 11.08 -8.51 25.41
C TRP A 333 10.41 -9.80 25.88
N ARG A 334 11.04 -10.45 26.86
CA ARG A 334 10.46 -11.50 27.69
C ARG A 334 10.34 -10.95 29.12
N GLY A 335 9.13 -10.58 29.53
CA GLY A 335 8.95 -9.71 30.70
C GLY A 335 9.64 -8.37 30.44
N ASP A 336 10.58 -8.01 31.31
CA ASP A 336 11.37 -6.78 31.20
C ASP A 336 12.72 -6.97 30.49
N GLU A 337 13.12 -8.20 30.18
CA GLU A 337 14.41 -8.51 29.56
C GLU A 337 14.34 -8.38 28.03
N PRO A 338 15.18 -7.54 27.39
CA PRO A 338 15.29 -7.50 25.94
C PRO A 338 15.77 -8.85 25.38
N ALA A 339 15.03 -9.40 24.43
CA ALA A 339 15.30 -10.72 23.86
C ALA A 339 15.72 -10.66 22.39
N TYR A 340 15.17 -9.71 21.62
CA TYR A 340 15.43 -9.56 20.19
C TYR A 340 15.50 -8.09 19.80
N GLU A 341 16.33 -7.80 18.80
CA GLU A 341 16.35 -6.52 18.11
C GLU A 341 16.79 -6.74 16.66
N ASP A 342 15.96 -6.31 15.70
CA ASP A 342 16.26 -6.39 14.26
C ASP A 342 15.98 -5.06 13.56
N HIS A 343 16.73 -4.85 12.49
CA HIS A 343 16.74 -3.61 11.71
C HIS A 343 16.55 -3.96 10.24
N LEU A 344 15.58 -3.33 9.58
CA LEU A 344 15.31 -3.52 8.15
C LEU A 344 14.91 -2.21 7.48
N THR A 345 15.29 -2.08 6.21
CA THR A 345 14.99 -0.89 5.40
C THR A 345 13.60 -1.01 4.80
N LEU A 346 12.83 0.07 4.88
CA LEU A 346 11.48 0.18 4.34
C LEU A 346 11.49 0.93 3.00
N SER A 347 10.47 0.65 2.20
CA SER A 347 10.19 1.37 0.94
C SER A 347 8.72 1.76 0.92
N ALA A 348 8.41 2.90 0.29
CA ALA A 348 7.05 3.30 -0.05
C ALA A 348 6.60 2.71 -1.39
N ASN A 349 7.54 2.27 -2.23
CA ASN A 349 7.25 1.63 -3.51
C ASN A 349 6.88 0.16 -3.36
N GLY A 350 7.33 -0.50 -2.29
CA GLY A 350 7.11 -1.91 -2.13
C GLY A 350 7.24 -2.40 -0.71
N LEU A 351 6.82 -3.64 -0.53
CA LEU A 351 6.74 -4.29 0.77
C LEU A 351 7.85 -5.32 0.95
N VAL A 352 8.14 -5.61 2.22
CA VAL A 352 8.95 -6.74 2.63
C VAL A 352 8.16 -7.56 3.63
N TYR A 353 8.28 -8.88 3.58
CA TYR A 353 7.80 -9.73 4.67
C TYR A 353 8.95 -9.95 5.65
N PHE A 354 8.81 -9.48 6.88
CA PHE A 354 9.78 -9.79 7.93
C PHE A 354 9.41 -11.14 8.56
N ALA A 355 10.18 -12.18 8.25
CA ALA A 355 10.02 -13.52 8.81
C ALA A 355 10.82 -13.64 10.13
N ALA A 356 10.10 -13.40 11.23
CA ALA A 356 10.63 -13.45 12.58
C ALA A 356 10.68 -14.89 13.14
N ASP A 357 11.54 -15.07 14.13
CA ASP A 357 11.59 -16.27 14.97
C ASP A 357 11.61 -15.85 16.45
N TYR A 358 10.78 -14.86 16.78
CA TYR A 358 10.72 -14.27 18.11
C TYR A 358 9.83 -15.15 18.98
N ARG A 359 10.45 -15.97 19.83
CA ARG A 359 9.75 -16.95 20.66
C ARG A 359 9.47 -16.42 22.05
N ARG A 360 8.29 -16.75 22.58
CA ARG A 360 7.86 -16.49 23.97
C ARG A 360 8.04 -15.05 24.44
N ILE A 361 7.85 -14.08 23.54
CA ILE A 361 7.92 -12.67 23.89
C ILE A 361 6.63 -12.26 24.61
N THR A 362 6.71 -11.21 25.43
CA THR A 362 5.56 -10.59 26.09
C THR A 362 5.27 -9.21 25.50
N ARG A 363 6.24 -8.60 24.82
CA ARG A 363 6.11 -7.30 24.17
C ARG A 363 6.95 -7.24 22.91
N LEU A 364 6.38 -6.66 21.86
CA LEU A 364 7.04 -6.20 20.64
C LEU A 364 6.85 -4.68 20.55
N GLU A 365 7.94 -3.94 20.35
CA GLU A 365 7.93 -2.53 19.96
C GLU A 365 8.23 -2.45 18.47
N ILE A 366 7.44 -1.63 17.78
CA ILE A 366 7.56 -1.34 16.36
C ILE A 366 7.79 0.16 16.24
N ARG A 367 8.98 0.55 15.76
CA ARG A 367 9.30 1.97 15.54
C ARG A 367 10.22 2.13 14.35
N THR A 368 10.24 3.33 13.79
CA THR A 368 11.25 3.72 12.80
C THR A 368 12.35 4.52 13.48
N GLN A 369 13.51 4.65 12.83
CA GLN A 369 14.65 5.38 13.37
C GLN A 369 14.39 6.89 13.42
N HIS A 370 13.69 7.44 12.42
CA HIS A 370 13.40 8.87 12.31
C HIS A 370 11.91 9.22 12.50
N TYR A 371 11.14 8.37 13.18
CA TYR A 371 9.74 8.63 13.54
C TYR A 371 8.81 8.84 12.34
N TRP A 372 9.07 8.13 11.24
CA TRP A 372 8.13 7.96 10.13
C TRP A 372 7.18 6.79 10.37
N GLN A 373 6.05 6.81 9.66
CA GLN A 373 5.03 5.77 9.75
C GLN A 373 5.47 4.51 9.00
N ALA A 374 5.55 3.39 9.70
CA ALA A 374 5.68 2.06 9.13
C ALA A 374 4.27 1.49 8.89
N ALA A 375 3.93 1.24 7.64
CA ALA A 375 2.73 0.52 7.24
C ALA A 375 2.90 -0.98 7.53
N ILE A 376 1.86 -1.63 8.03
CA ILE A 376 1.89 -2.99 8.58
C ILE A 376 0.64 -3.74 8.14
N ASP A 377 0.84 -4.93 7.57
CA ASP A 377 -0.26 -5.82 7.21
C ASP A 377 0.08 -7.30 7.50
N ASP A 378 -0.95 -8.13 7.61
CA ASP A 378 -0.90 -9.55 7.99
C ASP A 378 0.04 -9.84 9.18
N PHE A 379 -0.26 -9.24 10.32
CA PHE A 379 0.49 -9.46 11.55
C PHE A 379 0.31 -10.91 12.05
N ALA A 380 1.32 -11.75 11.81
CA ALA A 380 1.31 -13.17 12.10
C ALA A 380 2.01 -13.49 13.43
N TYR A 381 1.31 -14.23 14.29
CA TYR A 381 1.80 -14.61 15.62
C TYR A 381 1.22 -15.96 16.06
N ARG A 382 1.77 -16.50 17.14
CA ARG A 382 1.30 -17.74 17.75
C ARG A 382 1.09 -17.60 19.24
N THR A 383 0.08 -18.26 19.78
CA THR A 383 -0.26 -18.24 21.21
C THR A 383 -0.26 -19.65 21.79
N GLY A 384 -0.16 -19.72 23.11
CA GLY A 384 -0.51 -20.93 23.86
C GLY A 384 -1.97 -21.34 23.64
N PRO A 385 -2.32 -22.55 24.11
CA PRO A 385 -3.70 -23.05 24.09
C PRO A 385 -4.67 -22.21 24.92
#